data_AF-A0A8T5J9M0-F1
#
_entry.id   AF-A0A8T5J9M0-F1
#
_cell.length_a   1.000
_cell.length_b   1.000
_cell.length_c   1.000
_cell.angle_alpha   90.00
_cell.angle_beta   90.00
_cell.angle_gamma   90.00
#
_symmetry.space_group_name_H-M   'P 1'
#
loop_
_entity.id
_entity.type
_entity.pdbx_description
1 polymer ?
#
loop_
_entity_poly.entity_id
_entity_poly.type
_entity_poly.pdbx_seq_one_letter_code
_entity_poly.pdbx_strand_id
1 'polypeptide(L)'
;MIEPKVFEIDSVQGGYHNSEKLQAIYRDLRREVLPQEPFQRTFPNTITIQKSWGWRGGQYGFEMYKFEENSAIVALEYFGSWNGYAPGSSKAPQITEAMLHRINLTVHDSNADLEEKIGEIIARYPREKEVVVATNLVQG
;
A
#
# COMPACT_ATOMS: atom_id res chain seq x y z
N MET A 1 6.12 24.79 -11.08
CA MET A 1 5.79 23.76 -10.08
C MET A 1 6.24 22.44 -10.65
N ILE A 2 7.00 21.66 -9.89
CA ILE A 2 7.40 20.32 -10.30
C ILE A 2 6.23 19.39 -9.98
N GLU A 3 5.83 18.56 -10.95
CA GLU A 3 4.75 17.60 -10.72
C GLU A 3 5.18 16.55 -9.69
N PRO A 4 4.29 16.14 -8.77
CA PRO A 4 4.61 15.12 -7.79
C PRO A 4 4.80 13.75 -8.47
N LYS A 5 5.73 12.95 -7.94
CA LYS A 5 5.91 11.56 -8.37
C LYS A 5 4.97 10.65 -7.60
N VAL A 6 4.18 9.84 -8.30
CA VAL A 6 3.24 8.88 -7.69
C VAL A 6 3.69 7.44 -7.95
N PHE A 7 3.72 6.63 -6.90
CA PHE A 7 3.91 5.19 -6.95
C PHE A 7 2.63 4.52 -6.47
N GLU A 8 1.91 3.88 -7.40
CA GLU A 8 0.70 3.12 -7.10
C GLU A 8 0.98 1.62 -7.15
N ILE A 9 0.61 0.92 -6.07
CA ILE A 9 0.80 -0.51 -5.88
C ILE A 9 -0.54 -1.11 -5.47
N ASP A 10 -1.16 -1.86 -6.36
CA ASP A 10 -2.51 -2.42 -6.17
C ASP A 10 -2.54 -3.93 -6.43
N SER A 11 -3.27 -4.68 -5.59
CA SER A 11 -3.48 -6.12 -5.72
C SER A 11 -4.46 -6.53 -6.82
N VAL A 12 -5.31 -5.62 -7.32
CA VAL A 12 -6.34 -5.86 -8.33
C VAL A 12 -5.84 -5.54 -9.74
N GLN A 13 -5.22 -4.37 -9.94
CA GLN A 13 -4.73 -3.92 -11.26
C GLN A 13 -3.22 -4.09 -11.45
N GLY A 14 -2.45 -4.31 -10.38
CA GLY A 14 -0.99 -4.28 -10.41
C GLY A 14 -0.29 -5.64 -10.41
N GLY A 15 -1.01 -6.77 -10.52
CA GLY A 15 -0.39 -8.11 -10.47
C GLY A 15 0.15 -8.49 -9.09
N TYR A 16 -0.29 -7.83 -8.02
CA TYR A 16 0.06 -8.16 -6.64
C TYR A 16 -1.08 -8.93 -5.96
N HIS A 17 -1.50 -10.06 -6.51
CA HIS A 17 -2.63 -10.84 -5.98
C HIS A 17 -2.39 -11.40 -4.55
N ASN A 18 -1.18 -11.23 -4.02
CA ASN A 18 -0.79 -11.61 -2.67
C ASN A 18 -0.75 -10.39 -1.72
N SER A 19 -1.69 -10.33 -0.77
CA SER A 19 -1.75 -9.31 0.28
C SER A 19 -0.51 -9.27 1.19
N GLU A 20 0.20 -10.40 1.34
CA GLU A 20 1.45 -10.47 2.11
C GLU A 20 2.57 -9.65 1.46
N LYS A 21 2.60 -9.58 0.12
CA LYS A 21 3.60 -8.76 -0.61
C LYS A 21 3.38 -7.28 -0.32
N LEU A 22 2.14 -6.80 -0.34
CA LEU A 22 1.84 -5.40 -0.02
C LEU A 22 2.18 -5.07 1.43
N GLN A 23 1.87 -5.95 2.38
CA GLN A 23 2.32 -5.76 3.77
C GLN A 23 3.85 -5.73 3.90
N ALA A 24 4.56 -6.58 3.16
CA ALA A 24 6.02 -6.59 3.17
C ALA A 24 6.61 -5.30 2.57
N ILE A 25 6.05 -4.81 1.46
CA ILE A 25 6.40 -3.51 0.86
C ILE A 25 6.17 -2.38 1.87
N TYR A 26 4.98 -2.30 2.48
CA TYR A 26 4.67 -1.29 3.49
C TYR A 26 5.66 -1.30 4.65
N ARG A 27 5.95 -2.49 5.19
CA ARG A 27 6.91 -2.66 6.30
C ARG A 27 8.31 -2.20 5.90
N ASP A 28 8.78 -2.59 4.73
CA ASP A 28 10.14 -2.24 4.27
C ASP A 28 10.25 -0.74 3.94
N LEU A 29 9.20 -0.13 3.36
CA LEU A 29 9.10 1.33 3.20
C LEU A 29 9.20 2.04 4.55
N ARG A 30 8.42 1.61 5.55
CA ARG A 30 8.46 2.18 6.91
C ARG A 30 9.80 1.98 7.62
N ARG A 31 10.53 0.91 7.29
CA ARG A 31 11.82 0.62 7.92
C ARG A 31 12.98 1.37 7.27
N GLU A 32 12.98 1.48 5.95
CA GLU A 32 14.17 1.90 5.18
C GLU A 32 14.04 3.27 4.54
N VAL A 33 12.84 3.67 4.12
CA VAL A 33 12.61 4.93 3.39
C VAL A 33 11.95 5.98 4.28
N LEU A 34 10.98 5.55 5.10
CA LEU A 34 10.17 6.41 5.97
C LEU A 34 10.39 6.05 7.45
N PRO A 35 11.64 5.94 7.96
CA PRO A 35 11.90 5.49 9.34
C PRO A 35 11.45 6.50 10.41
N GLN A 36 11.33 7.77 10.06
CA GLN A 36 10.86 8.81 10.98
C GLN A 36 9.37 8.64 11.30
N GLU A 37 8.93 9.23 12.40
CA GLU A 37 7.49 9.31 12.68
C GLU A 37 6.81 10.29 11.71
N PRO A 38 5.62 9.96 11.18
CA PRO A 38 4.88 10.88 10.36
C PRO A 38 4.43 12.09 11.18
N PHE A 39 4.54 13.29 10.61
CA PHE A 39 4.08 14.51 11.29
C PHE A 39 2.55 14.64 11.27
N GLN A 40 1.88 13.92 10.36
CA GLN A 40 0.43 13.77 10.32
C GLN A 40 0.07 12.33 9.95
N ARG A 41 -0.91 11.75 10.65
CA ARG A 41 -1.43 10.43 10.33
C ARG A 41 -2.91 10.31 10.68
N THR A 42 -3.63 9.43 9.97
CA THR A 42 -4.95 8.97 10.42
C THR A 42 -4.78 8.05 11.62
N PHE A 43 -5.65 8.18 12.63
CA PHE A 43 -5.70 7.19 13.70
C PHE A 43 -6.43 5.93 13.24
N PRO A 44 -6.11 4.75 13.84
CA PRO A 44 -6.83 3.53 13.53
C PRO A 44 -8.34 3.72 13.64
N ASN A 45 -9.08 3.22 12.65
CA ASN A 45 -10.55 3.30 12.56
C ASN A 45 -11.14 4.70 12.42
N THR A 46 -10.33 5.73 12.16
CA THR A 46 -10.86 7.05 11.80
C THR A 46 -11.67 7.01 10.51
N ILE A 47 -11.24 6.22 9.52
CA ILE A 47 -11.95 6.06 8.25
C ILE A 47 -12.19 4.56 8.02
N THR A 48 -13.45 4.15 8.15
CA THR A 48 -13.91 2.79 7.84
C THR A 48 -14.78 2.85 6.60
N ILE A 49 -14.41 2.09 5.57
CA ILE A 49 -15.12 2.03 4.29
C ILE A 49 -15.97 0.77 4.30
N GLN A 50 -17.27 0.88 4.57
CA GLN A 50 -18.17 -0.27 4.46
C GLN A 50 -18.53 -0.51 2.99
N LYS A 51 -18.14 -1.67 2.43
CA LYS A 51 -18.66 -2.13 1.14
C LYS A 51 -19.98 -2.87 1.38
N SER A 52 -21.01 -2.50 0.64
CA SER A 52 -22.41 -2.90 0.85
C SER A 52 -22.74 -4.38 0.54
N TRP A 53 -21.74 -5.20 0.18
CA TRP A 53 -21.96 -6.62 -0.13
C TRP A 53 -20.95 -7.50 0.63
N GLY A 54 -21.43 -8.08 1.73
CA GLY A 54 -20.76 -9.16 2.47
C GLY A 54 -19.68 -8.69 3.44
N TRP A 55 -20.07 -8.29 4.67
CA TRP A 55 -19.34 -8.30 5.97
C TRP A 55 -17.84 -7.90 6.03
N ARG A 56 -17.20 -7.51 4.93
CA ARG A 56 -15.79 -7.16 4.83
C ARG A 56 -15.69 -5.64 4.88
N GLY A 57 -15.26 -5.12 6.03
CA GLY A 57 -14.95 -3.71 6.20
C GLY A 57 -13.66 -3.36 5.45
N GLY A 58 -13.65 -2.27 4.71
CA GLY A 58 -12.44 -1.63 4.22
C GLY A 58 -11.88 -0.68 5.28
N GLN A 59 -10.56 -0.54 5.32
CA GLN A 59 -9.86 0.48 6.09
C GLN A 59 -9.06 1.35 5.15
N TYR A 60 -8.99 2.63 5.47
CA TYR A 60 -8.09 3.58 4.85
C TYR A 60 -7.17 4.14 5.93
N GLY A 61 -5.91 4.29 5.61
CA GLY A 61 -5.01 5.10 6.40
C GLY A 61 -4.07 5.94 5.55
N PHE A 62 -3.53 6.94 6.22
CA PHE A 62 -2.76 8.01 5.64
C PHE A 62 -1.66 8.44 6.60
N GLU A 63 -0.47 8.68 6.07
CA GLU A 63 0.71 9.15 6.79
C GLU A 63 1.42 10.22 5.94
N MET A 64 1.87 11.31 6.58
CA MET A 64 2.69 12.33 5.94
C MET A 64 4.05 12.45 6.59
N TYR A 65 5.06 12.56 5.76
CA TYR A 65 6.46 12.67 6.14
C TYR A 65 7.06 13.92 5.55
N LYS A 66 7.91 14.57 6.34
CA LYS A 66 8.76 15.67 5.89
C LYS A 66 10.21 15.22 5.96
N PHE A 67 10.96 15.46 4.89
CA PHE A 67 12.39 15.17 4.82
C PHE A 67 13.14 16.49 4.87
N GLU A 68 13.74 16.80 6.03
CA GLU A 68 14.41 18.10 6.23
C GLU A 68 15.62 18.29 5.31
N GLU A 69 16.32 17.21 4.96
CA GLU A 69 17.55 17.26 4.14
C GLU A 69 17.30 17.73 2.71
N ASN A 70 16.11 17.47 2.16
CA ASN A 70 15.77 17.76 0.77
C ASN A 70 14.44 18.48 0.60
N SER A 71 13.83 18.94 1.71
CA SER A 71 12.51 19.58 1.79
C SER A 71 11.35 18.78 1.15
N ALA A 72 11.55 17.50 0.81
CA ALA A 72 10.52 16.69 0.18
C ALA A 72 9.41 16.34 1.18
N ILE A 73 8.18 16.27 0.67
CA ILE A 73 7.02 15.80 1.44
C ILE A 73 6.53 14.51 0.81
N VAL A 74 6.40 13.46 1.62
CA VAL A 74 5.85 12.18 1.17
C VAL A 74 4.50 11.96 1.83
N ALA A 75 3.48 11.75 1.01
CA ALA A 75 2.19 11.24 1.45
C ALA A 75 2.11 9.74 1.15
N LEU A 76 1.81 8.94 2.17
CA LEU A 76 1.59 7.50 2.07
C LEU A 76 0.13 7.22 2.39
N GLU A 77 -0.62 6.73 1.42
CA GLU A 77 -1.98 6.25 1.57
C GLU A 77 -1.98 4.73 1.44
N TYR A 78 -2.75 4.05 2.29
CA TYR A 78 -2.91 2.61 2.20
C TYR A 78 -4.34 2.18 2.45
N PHE A 79 -4.77 1.17 1.69
CA PHE A 79 -6.11 0.64 1.71
C PHE A 79 -6.03 -0.83 2.10
N GLY A 80 -6.76 -1.19 3.15
CA GLY A 80 -6.84 -2.52 3.70
C GLY A 80 -8.25 -3.08 3.62
N SER A 81 -8.37 -4.39 3.55
CA SER A 81 -9.62 -5.09 3.85
C SER A 81 -9.47 -5.83 5.17
N TRP A 82 -10.52 -5.78 5.98
CA TRP A 82 -10.69 -6.61 7.16
C TRP A 82 -11.77 -7.64 6.86
N ASN A 83 -11.46 -8.92 7.12
CA ASN A 83 -12.37 -10.02 6.82
C ASN A 83 -13.39 -10.31 7.93
N GLY A 84 -13.44 -9.51 9.00
CA GLY A 84 -14.46 -9.68 10.04
C GLY A 84 -14.18 -10.79 11.05
N TYR A 85 -13.14 -11.61 10.85
CA TYR A 85 -12.92 -12.84 11.63
C TYR A 85 -11.49 -12.95 12.14
N ALA A 86 -11.26 -12.43 13.34
CA ALA A 86 -10.37 -13.10 14.29
C ALA A 86 -11.28 -13.79 15.31
N PRO A 87 -11.28 -15.13 15.43
CA PRO A 87 -12.08 -15.81 16.45
C PRO A 87 -11.74 -15.24 17.84
N GLY A 88 -12.69 -14.54 18.48
CA GLY A 88 -12.54 -13.98 19.82
C GLY A 88 -12.03 -12.53 19.94
N SER A 89 -11.89 -11.77 18.85
CA SER A 89 -11.46 -10.35 18.95
C SER A 89 -12.62 -9.36 18.95
N SER A 90 -12.77 -8.59 20.03
CA SER A 90 -13.66 -7.43 20.15
C SER A 90 -13.00 -6.11 19.72
N LYS A 91 -11.79 -6.16 19.15
CA LYS A 91 -11.01 -4.97 18.78
C LYS A 91 -10.90 -4.88 17.27
N ALA A 92 -11.03 -3.66 16.77
CA ALA A 92 -10.74 -3.35 15.39
C ALA A 92 -9.23 -3.58 15.13
N PRO A 93 -8.87 -4.19 13.99
CA PRO A 93 -7.49 -4.59 13.72
C PRO A 93 -6.58 -3.37 13.63
N GLN A 94 -5.34 -3.54 14.07
CA GLN A 94 -4.28 -2.59 13.73
C GLN A 94 -3.96 -2.72 12.23
N ILE A 95 -3.35 -1.70 11.63
CA ILE A 95 -2.96 -1.74 10.20
C ILE A 95 -2.00 -2.89 9.89
N THR A 96 -1.20 -3.30 10.88
CA THR A 96 -0.35 -4.50 10.84
C THR A 96 -1.15 -5.81 10.76
N GLU A 97 -2.44 -5.79 11.08
CA GLU A 97 -3.38 -6.91 11.06
C GLU A 97 -4.38 -6.84 9.88
N ALA A 98 -4.38 -5.74 9.12
CA ALA A 98 -5.24 -5.55 7.95
C ALA A 98 -4.58 -6.12 6.68
N MET A 99 -5.34 -6.84 5.84
CA MET A 99 -4.85 -7.27 4.53
C MET A 99 -4.81 -6.08 3.58
N LEU A 100 -3.62 -5.49 3.41
CA LEU A 100 -3.41 -4.39 2.47
C LEU A 100 -3.67 -4.87 1.03
N HIS A 101 -4.43 -4.08 0.29
CA HIS A 101 -4.75 -4.33 -1.11
C HIS A 101 -4.34 -3.16 -2.02
N ARG A 102 -4.05 -1.98 -1.46
CA ARG A 102 -3.44 -0.88 -2.21
C ARG A 102 -2.53 -0.04 -1.32
N ILE A 103 -1.44 0.45 -1.90
CA ILE A 103 -0.55 1.46 -1.33
C ILE A 103 -0.29 2.52 -2.41
N ASN A 104 -0.48 3.79 -2.07
CA ASN A 104 -0.10 4.93 -2.90
C ASN A 104 0.95 5.75 -2.16
N LEU A 105 2.09 6.02 -2.80
CA LEU A 105 3.07 7.00 -2.33
C LEU A 105 3.11 8.17 -3.30
N THR A 106 2.94 9.37 -2.76
CA THR A 106 3.10 10.62 -3.51
C THR A 106 4.28 11.38 -2.93
N VAL A 107 5.30 11.61 -3.75
CA VAL A 107 6.47 12.44 -3.43
C VAL A 107 6.24 13.82 -4.02
N HIS A 108 5.94 14.79 -3.16
CA HIS A 108 5.90 16.21 -3.49
C HIS A 108 7.31 16.79 -3.44
N ASP A 109 7.55 17.78 -4.30
CA ASP A 109 8.88 18.38 -4.52
C ASP A 109 9.91 17.29 -4.86
N SER A 110 9.72 16.70 -6.06
CA SER A 110 10.43 15.53 -6.61
C SER A 110 11.89 15.42 -6.14
N ASN A 111 12.24 14.23 -5.67
CA ASN A 111 13.55 13.92 -5.11
C ASN A 111 14.03 12.58 -5.67
N ALA A 112 15.00 12.61 -6.58
CA ALA A 112 15.47 11.44 -7.30
C ALA A 112 15.97 10.32 -6.37
N ASP A 113 16.75 10.65 -5.33
CA ASP A 113 17.29 9.67 -4.39
C ASP A 113 16.18 8.95 -3.60
N LEU A 114 15.15 9.70 -3.18
CA LEU A 114 14.00 9.16 -2.48
C LEU A 114 13.15 8.28 -3.40
N GLU A 115 12.91 8.76 -4.62
CA GLU A 115 12.19 8.04 -5.67
C GLU A 115 12.90 6.73 -6.07
N GLU A 116 14.23 6.76 -6.16
CA GLU A 116 15.06 5.58 -6.43
C GLU A 116 14.94 4.57 -5.28
N LYS A 117 15.12 4.99 -4.02
CA LYS A 117 14.95 4.09 -2.86
C LYS A 117 13.55 3.48 -2.80
N ILE A 118 12.50 4.26 -3.08
CA ILE A 118 11.13 3.74 -3.16
C ILE A 118 11.04 2.68 -4.26
N GLY A 119 11.56 2.99 -5.45
CA GLY A 119 11.61 2.08 -6.59
C GLY A 119 12.35 0.77 -6.27
N GLU A 120 13.49 0.84 -5.60
CA GLU A 120 14.27 -0.33 -5.16
C GLU A 120 13.49 -1.23 -4.21
N ILE A 121 12.80 -0.65 -3.21
CA ILE A 121 11.95 -1.41 -2.28
C ILE A 121 10.86 -2.13 -3.06
N ILE A 122 10.16 -1.44 -3.97
CA ILE A 122 9.09 -2.02 -4.78
C ILE A 122 9.63 -3.15 -5.67
N ALA A 123 10.82 -2.97 -6.26
CA ALA A 123 11.44 -3.95 -7.16
C ALA A 123 11.81 -5.27 -6.47
N ARG A 124 12.07 -5.28 -5.15
CA ARG A 124 12.28 -6.52 -4.36
C ARG A 124 11.07 -7.43 -4.35
N TYR A 125 9.89 -6.88 -4.60
CA TYR A 125 8.61 -7.57 -4.64
C TYR A 125 8.04 -7.51 -6.06
N PRO A 126 8.54 -8.36 -6.98
CA PRO A 126 8.11 -8.31 -8.37
C PRO A 126 6.62 -8.67 -8.51
N ARG A 127 5.97 -7.99 -9.45
CA ARG A 127 4.60 -8.29 -9.89
C ARG A 127 4.53 -9.73 -10.39
N GLU A 128 3.41 -10.39 -10.12
CA GLU A 128 3.11 -11.66 -10.77
C GLU A 128 2.93 -11.38 -12.26
N LYS A 129 3.67 -12.10 -13.10
CA LYS A 129 3.44 -12.03 -14.55
C LYS A 129 1.99 -12.47 -14.79
N GLU A 130 1.23 -11.71 -15.57
CA GLU A 130 -0.06 -12.18 -16.08
C GLU A 130 0.16 -13.58 -16.65
N VAL A 131 -0.51 -14.57 -16.06
CA VAL A 131 -0.61 -15.89 -16.69
C VAL A 131 -1.53 -15.67 -17.89
N VAL A 132 -0.94 -15.40 -19.05
CA VAL A 132 -1.66 -15.52 -20.32
C VAL A 132 -2.03 -16.99 -20.43
N VAL A 133 -3.26 -17.33 -20.05
CA VAL A 133 -3.84 -18.63 -20.36
C VAL A 133 -3.98 -18.66 -21.88
N ALA A 134 -2.98 -19.20 -22.56
CA ALA A 134 -3.11 -19.59 -23.95
C ALA A 134 -4.12 -20.75 -23.98
N THR A 135 -5.40 -20.43 -24.14
CA THR A 135 -6.41 -21.40 -24.52
C THR A 135 -6.06 -21.87 -25.93
N ASN A 136 -5.23 -22.92 -26.03
CA ASN A 136 -5.20 -23.75 -27.21
C ASN A 136 -6.56 -24.44 -27.27
N LEU A 137 -7.51 -23.80 -27.94
CA LEU A 137 -8.68 -24.46 -28.51
C LEU A 137 -8.15 -25.52 -29.46
N VAL A 138 -8.00 -26.74 -28.95
CA VAL A 138 -7.97 -27.94 -29.78
C VAL A 138 -9.36 -28.02 -30.41
N GLN A 139 -9.50 -27.44 -31.60
CA GLN A 139 -10.57 -27.81 -32.52
C GLN A 139 -10.25 -29.23 -32.99
N GLY A 140 -10.91 -30.20 -32.37
CA GLY A 140 -11.08 -31.56 -32.88
C GLY A 140 -12.46 -31.72 -33.47
#